data_AF-K6YLI3-F1
#
_entry.id   AF-K6YLI3-F1
#
_cell.length_a   1.000
_cell.length_b   1.000
_cell.length_c   1.000
_cell.angle_alpha   90.00
_cell.angle_beta   90.00
_cell.angle_gamma   90.00
#
_symmetry.space_group_name_H-M   'P 1'
#
loop_
_entity.id
_entity.type
_entity.pdbx_description
1 polymer ?
#
loop_
_entity_poly.entity_id
_entity_poly.type
_entity_poly.pdbx_seq_one_letter_code
_entity_poly.pdbx_strand_id
1 'polypeptide(L)'
;MTTLIRFIRTIILALPICFSAFTVNAGTVNAGVSAQESEVKEARLLIKEFSQTLKSTLSAAIEQGGLTNALDACHIEAPAISSRLAAQSDWKVERTSLKPRNALNSPDNWELANLQRFEQRKDAGEPVGNIDTYSTIQDKGQTVFRYMKAIPTGGLCLNCHGSSVAPSVKEKIDALYPYDEALGFTVGDIRGAFTLQKVL
;
A
#
# COMPACT_ATOMS: atom_id res chain seq x y z
N MET A 1 -76.86 22.13 58.92
CA MET A 1 -76.18 21.13 59.75
C MET A 1 -74.74 21.01 59.24
N THR A 2 -73.76 21.35 60.09
CA THR A 2 -72.44 20.67 60.29
C THR A 2 -71.61 20.36 59.01
N THR A 3 -70.35 20.79 58.79
CA THR A 3 -69.25 21.10 59.71
C THR A 3 -68.11 21.82 58.95
N LEU A 4 -67.57 22.84 59.60
CA LEU A 4 -66.18 23.31 59.70
C LEU A 4 -65.05 22.34 59.25
N ILE A 5 -63.93 22.83 58.67
CA ILE A 5 -62.52 22.73 59.18
C ILE A 5 -61.43 23.06 58.12
N ARG A 6 -60.66 24.12 58.46
CA ARG A 6 -59.20 24.43 58.36
C ARG A 6 -58.36 24.26 57.08
N PHE A 7 -57.80 25.42 56.71
CA PHE A 7 -56.44 25.73 56.22
C PHE A 7 -55.32 24.71 56.52
N ILE A 8 -54.50 24.41 55.50
CA ILE A 8 -53.06 24.16 55.62
C ILE A 8 -52.34 24.82 54.44
N ARG A 9 -51.47 25.80 54.73
CA ARG A 9 -50.47 26.36 53.82
C ARG A 9 -49.25 25.43 53.84
N THR A 10 -48.88 24.87 52.69
CA THR A 10 -47.63 24.10 52.57
C THR A 10 -46.57 24.98 51.92
N ILE A 11 -45.58 25.37 52.71
CA ILE A 11 -44.30 25.94 52.28
C ILE A 11 -43.35 24.76 52.06
N ILE A 12 -42.76 24.62 50.87
CA ILE A 12 -41.65 23.69 50.63
C ILE A 12 -40.46 24.44 50.07
N LEU A 13 -39.35 24.30 50.82
CA LEU A 13 -38.00 24.81 50.62
C LEU A 13 -37.42 24.50 49.22
N ALA A 14 -36.76 25.49 48.62
CA ALA A 14 -35.84 25.29 47.51
C ALA A 14 -34.46 24.85 48.04
N LEU A 15 -33.96 23.69 47.59
CA LEU A 15 -32.59 23.23 47.81
C LEU A 15 -31.67 23.75 46.67
N PRO A 16 -30.43 24.20 46.95
CA PRO A 16 -29.50 24.61 45.91
C PRO A 16 -28.80 23.40 45.30
N ILE A 17 -28.91 23.23 43.99
CA ILE A 17 -28.20 22.21 43.21
C ILE A 17 -26.73 22.66 43.09
N CYS A 18 -25.84 21.93 43.75
CA CYS A 18 -24.40 22.14 43.67
C CYS A 18 -23.88 21.57 42.34
N PHE A 19 -23.64 22.44 41.35
CA PHE A 19 -23.06 22.08 40.06
C PHE A 19 -21.55 21.82 40.23
N SER A 20 -21.16 20.55 40.33
CA SER A 20 -19.75 20.15 40.35
C SER A 20 -19.20 20.25 38.92
N ALA A 21 -18.29 21.18 38.68
CA ALA A 21 -17.61 21.31 37.40
C ALA A 21 -16.69 20.10 37.17
N PHE A 22 -17.14 19.16 36.33
CA PHE A 22 -16.34 18.04 35.85
C PHE A 22 -15.44 18.56 34.72
N THR A 23 -14.18 18.86 35.03
CA THR A 23 -13.18 19.22 34.03
C THR A 23 -12.76 17.97 33.27
N VAL A 24 -13.27 17.80 32.05
CA VAL A 24 -12.80 16.76 31.13
C VAL A 24 -11.40 17.15 30.65
N ASN A 25 -10.39 16.46 31.16
CA ASN A 25 -9.02 16.58 30.66
C ASN A 25 -8.95 15.90 29.28
N ALA A 26 -8.91 16.70 28.21
CA ALA A 26 -8.72 16.22 26.84
C ALA A 26 -7.27 15.76 26.66
N GLY A 27 -7.00 14.52 27.08
CA GLY A 27 -5.70 13.87 26.93
C GLY A 27 -5.38 13.56 25.48
N THR A 28 -4.22 14.05 25.05
CA THR A 28 -3.33 13.63 23.95
C THR A 28 -3.59 12.23 23.34
N VAL A 29 -4.56 12.13 22.43
CA VAL A 29 -4.75 11.00 21.51
C VAL A 29 -4.73 11.48 20.06
N ASN A 30 -3.57 11.93 19.54
CA ASN A 30 -3.53 12.30 18.11
C ASN A 30 -2.18 12.16 17.40
N ALA A 31 -1.04 12.09 18.11
CA ALA A 31 0.28 12.10 17.47
C ALA A 31 0.60 10.80 16.69
N GLY A 32 0.17 9.63 17.19
CA GLY A 32 0.47 8.34 16.55
C GLY A 32 -0.33 8.06 15.27
N VAL A 33 -1.61 8.47 15.24
CA VAL A 33 -2.48 8.33 14.05
C VAL A 33 -2.07 9.31 12.96
N SER A 34 -1.72 10.55 13.33
CA SER A 34 -1.27 11.57 12.37
C SER A 34 0.09 11.24 11.74
N ALA A 35 1.01 10.64 12.49
CA ALA A 35 2.29 10.20 11.96
C ALA A 35 2.07 9.13 10.87
N GLN A 36 1.35 8.05 11.20
CA GLN A 36 1.07 6.94 10.28
C GLN A 36 0.37 7.40 8.98
N GLU A 37 -0.55 8.35 9.08
CA GLU A 37 -1.20 8.94 7.90
C GLU A 37 -0.20 9.68 6.99
N SER A 38 0.80 10.34 7.59
CA SER A 38 1.86 11.01 6.85
C SER A 38 2.78 10.02 6.12
N GLU A 39 3.22 8.94 6.76
CA GLU A 39 4.05 7.93 6.10
C GLU A 39 3.30 7.20 4.98
N VAL A 40 2.01 6.89 5.18
CA VAL A 40 1.16 6.31 4.11
C VAL A 40 1.07 7.26 2.91
N LYS A 41 0.91 8.57 3.16
CA LYS A 41 0.83 9.56 2.09
C LYS A 41 2.15 9.67 1.33
N GLU A 42 3.29 9.72 2.02
CA GLU A 42 4.62 9.71 1.40
C GLU A 42 4.83 8.46 0.52
N ALA A 43 4.56 7.27 1.08
CA ALA A 43 4.71 6.01 0.37
C ALA A 43 3.88 5.97 -0.92
N ARG A 44 2.62 6.44 -0.86
CA ARG A 44 1.73 6.51 -2.03
C ARG A 44 2.24 7.46 -3.11
N LEU A 45 2.85 8.59 -2.72
CA LEU A 45 3.45 9.53 -3.67
C LEU A 45 4.67 8.92 -4.38
N LEU A 46 5.56 8.26 -3.63
CA LEU A 46 6.72 7.57 -4.19
C LEU A 46 6.31 6.44 -5.15
N ILE A 47 5.29 5.65 -4.79
CA ILE A 47 4.75 4.60 -5.68
C ILE A 47 4.16 5.20 -6.95
N LYS A 48 3.44 6.32 -6.83
CA LYS A 48 2.86 7.01 -7.98
C LYS A 48 3.96 7.48 -8.93
N GLU A 49 5.00 8.12 -8.40
CA GLU A 49 6.15 8.55 -9.18
C GLU A 49 6.83 7.36 -9.87
N PHE A 50 7.18 6.32 -9.12
CA PHE A 50 7.76 5.09 -9.67
C PHE A 50 6.94 4.56 -10.85
N SER A 51 5.64 4.35 -10.60
CA SER A 51 4.73 3.74 -11.57
C SER A 51 4.62 4.57 -12.85
N GLN A 52 4.55 5.90 -12.70
CA GLN A 52 4.46 6.82 -13.83
C GLN A 52 5.75 6.86 -14.63
N THR A 53 6.90 6.97 -13.96
CA THR A 53 8.20 6.96 -14.64
C THR A 53 8.40 5.65 -15.39
N LEU A 54 8.19 4.50 -14.74
CA LEU A 54 8.36 3.20 -15.38
C LEU A 54 7.43 3.05 -16.59
N LYS A 55 6.15 3.42 -16.45
CA LYS A 55 5.21 3.36 -17.57
C LYS A 55 5.67 4.21 -18.74
N SER A 56 6.11 5.44 -18.49
CA SER A 56 6.63 6.35 -19.53
C SER A 56 7.85 5.77 -20.23
N THR A 57 8.81 5.24 -19.46
CA THR A 57 10.02 4.59 -19.99
C THR A 57 9.67 3.40 -20.88
N LEU A 58 8.75 2.53 -20.44
CA LEU A 58 8.34 1.37 -21.22
C LEU A 58 7.62 1.79 -22.50
N SER A 59 6.71 2.75 -22.43
CA SER A 59 6.02 3.27 -23.62
C SER A 59 7.00 3.82 -24.65
N ALA A 60 7.97 4.64 -24.23
CA ALA A 60 8.99 5.18 -25.13
C ALA A 60 9.87 4.07 -25.75
N ALA A 61 10.28 3.07 -24.96
CA ALA A 61 11.06 1.95 -25.46
C ALA A 61 10.29 1.10 -26.50
N ILE A 62 8.99 0.90 -26.28
CA ILE A 62 8.11 0.22 -27.23
C ILE A 62 8.00 1.00 -28.53
N GLU A 63 7.83 2.32 -28.47
CA GLU A 63 7.77 3.18 -29.67
C GLU A 63 9.06 3.12 -30.48
N GLN A 64 10.21 3.03 -29.81
CA GLN A 64 11.52 3.04 -30.47
C GLN A 64 11.92 1.69 -31.06
N GLY A 65 11.53 0.58 -30.44
CA GLY A 65 12.05 -0.74 -30.82
C GLY A 65 11.18 -1.93 -30.43
N GLY A 66 9.91 -1.69 -30.11
CA GLY A 66 8.97 -2.73 -29.72
C GLY A 66 9.21 -3.34 -28.34
N LEU A 67 8.54 -4.46 -28.08
CA LEU A 67 8.50 -5.10 -26.75
C LEU A 67 9.86 -5.62 -26.27
N THR A 68 10.76 -6.00 -27.18
CA THR A 68 12.12 -6.44 -26.81
C THR A 68 12.95 -5.30 -26.24
N ASN A 69 12.84 -4.09 -26.80
CA ASN A 69 13.46 -2.89 -26.21
C ASN A 69 12.84 -2.54 -24.86
N ALA A 70 11.52 -2.74 -24.72
CA ALA A 70 10.83 -2.53 -23.45
C ALA A 70 11.34 -3.46 -22.34
N LEU A 71 11.75 -4.69 -22.68
CA LEU A 71 12.36 -5.62 -21.72
C LEU A 71 13.74 -5.15 -21.26
N ASP A 72 14.58 -4.67 -22.18
CA ASP A 72 15.88 -4.07 -21.84
C ASP A 72 15.71 -2.85 -20.93
N ALA A 73 14.79 -1.94 -21.32
CA ALA A 73 14.46 -0.78 -20.52
C ALA A 73 13.92 -1.19 -19.14
N CYS A 74 13.02 -2.17 -19.05
CA CYS A 74 12.51 -2.66 -17.76
C CYS A 74 13.63 -3.21 -16.87
N HIS A 75 14.56 -3.96 -17.45
CA HIS A 75 15.68 -4.59 -16.75
C HIS A 75 16.62 -3.57 -16.12
N ILE A 76 16.91 -2.48 -16.83
CA ILE A 76 17.85 -1.45 -16.41
C ILE A 76 17.17 -0.37 -15.57
N GLU A 77 16.03 0.14 -16.04
CA GLU A 77 15.42 1.36 -15.51
C GLU A 77 14.64 1.09 -14.23
N ALA A 78 14.03 -0.09 -14.04
CA ALA A 78 13.27 -0.32 -12.82
C ALA A 78 14.15 -0.37 -11.55
N PRO A 79 15.32 -1.06 -11.54
CA PRO A 79 16.29 -0.92 -10.44
C PRO A 79 16.84 0.50 -10.28
N ALA A 80 17.05 1.23 -11.39
CA ALA A 80 17.54 2.60 -11.36
C ALA A 80 16.53 3.58 -10.73
N ILE A 81 15.24 3.45 -11.08
CA ILE A 81 14.14 4.22 -10.47
C ILE A 81 14.08 3.94 -8.96
N SER A 82 14.15 2.66 -8.57
CA SER A 82 14.17 2.24 -7.15
C SER A 82 15.31 2.95 -6.39
N SER A 83 16.52 2.89 -6.95
CA SER A 83 17.72 3.48 -6.36
C SER A 83 17.64 5.00 -6.27
N ARG A 84 17.11 5.66 -7.31
CA ARG A 84 16.95 7.11 -7.33
C ARG A 84 15.96 7.59 -6.28
N LEU A 85 14.79 6.97 -6.20
CA LEU A 85 13.78 7.33 -5.18
C LEU A 85 14.30 7.08 -3.76
N ALA A 86 15.07 6.00 -3.57
CA ALA A 86 15.73 5.72 -2.30
C ALA A 86 16.83 6.74 -1.94
N ALA A 87 17.52 7.32 -2.93
CA ALA A 87 18.51 8.36 -2.68
C ALA A 87 17.89 9.75 -2.43
N GLN A 88 16.65 9.96 -2.88
CA GLN A 88 15.93 11.24 -2.77
C GLN A 88 14.99 11.31 -1.57
N SER A 89 14.86 10.21 -0.83
CA SER A 89 13.95 10.09 0.31
C SER A 89 14.56 9.22 1.40
N ASP A 90 13.93 9.14 2.56
CA ASP A 90 14.31 8.22 3.63
C ASP A 90 13.70 6.82 3.47
N TRP A 91 13.15 6.53 2.28
CA TRP A 91 12.45 5.29 1.98
C TRP A 91 13.32 4.36 1.14
N LYS A 92 13.39 3.09 1.52
CA LYS A 92 13.69 2.03 0.55
C LYS A 92 12.43 1.78 -0.27
N VAL A 93 12.52 1.83 -1.60
CA VAL A 93 11.38 1.65 -2.52
C VAL A 93 11.68 0.50 -3.48
N GLU A 94 10.92 -0.58 -3.38
CA GLU A 94 11.17 -1.81 -4.14
C GLU A 94 9.87 -2.41 -4.70
N ARG A 95 10.03 -3.52 -5.43
CA ARG A 95 8.93 -4.35 -5.91
C ARG A 95 9.17 -5.80 -5.51
N THR A 96 8.09 -6.50 -5.21
CA THR A 96 8.10 -7.91 -4.79
C THR A 96 6.95 -8.66 -5.47
N SER A 97 7.00 -9.99 -5.55
CA SER A 97 5.95 -10.79 -6.21
C SER A 97 5.98 -12.26 -5.78
N LEU A 98 4.82 -12.90 -5.78
CA LEU A 98 4.71 -14.37 -5.70
C LEU A 98 5.27 -15.08 -6.94
N LYS A 99 5.42 -14.34 -8.05
CA LYS A 99 5.95 -14.81 -9.34
C LYS A 99 6.98 -13.79 -9.85
N PRO A 100 8.18 -13.75 -9.26
CA PRO A 100 9.20 -12.77 -9.60
C PRO A 100 9.71 -12.97 -11.03
N ARG A 101 10.02 -11.85 -11.72
CA ARG A 101 10.78 -11.89 -12.98
C ARG A 101 12.28 -11.83 -12.71
N ASN A 102 12.66 -10.87 -11.88
CA ASN A 102 13.97 -10.79 -11.30
C ASN A 102 13.93 -11.51 -9.95
N ALA A 103 14.75 -12.54 -9.76
CA ALA A 103 14.83 -13.30 -8.51
C ALA A 103 15.16 -12.44 -7.28
N LEU A 104 15.81 -11.28 -7.47
CA LEU A 104 16.07 -10.31 -6.40
C LEU A 104 14.79 -9.65 -5.85
N ASN A 105 13.66 -9.78 -6.53
CA ASN A 105 12.35 -9.31 -6.08
C ASN A 105 11.55 -10.42 -5.38
N SER A 106 12.22 -11.47 -4.90
CA SER A 106 11.58 -12.52 -4.09
C SER A 106 11.16 -11.93 -2.74
N PRO A 107 9.96 -12.28 -2.23
CA PRO A 107 9.43 -11.68 -1.02
C PRO A 107 10.17 -12.15 0.23
N ASP A 108 10.32 -11.25 1.19
CA ASP A 108 10.58 -11.65 2.57
C ASP A 108 9.32 -12.23 3.25
N ASN A 109 9.43 -12.68 4.50
CA ASN A 109 8.31 -13.30 5.22
C ASN A 109 7.11 -12.35 5.41
N TRP A 110 7.35 -11.06 5.63
CA TRP A 110 6.29 -10.07 5.81
C TRP A 110 5.60 -9.77 4.47
N GLU A 111 6.38 -9.65 3.39
CA GLU A 111 5.88 -9.44 2.04
C GLU A 111 5.09 -10.65 1.55
N LEU A 112 5.58 -11.86 1.77
CA LEU A 112 4.92 -13.10 1.38
C LEU A 112 3.54 -13.22 2.03
N ALA A 113 3.47 -13.00 3.35
CA ALA A 113 2.21 -13.05 4.09
C ALA A 113 1.21 -11.99 3.58
N ASN A 114 1.67 -10.77 3.29
CA ASN A 114 0.81 -9.72 2.77
C ASN A 114 0.40 -9.95 1.32
N LEU A 115 1.26 -10.52 0.46
CA LEU A 115 0.91 -10.90 -0.91
C LEU A 115 -0.19 -11.98 -0.91
N GLN A 116 -0.08 -12.99 -0.04
CA GLN A 116 -1.13 -13.99 0.12
C GLN A 116 -2.45 -13.38 0.62
N ARG A 117 -2.38 -12.41 1.54
CA ARG A 117 -3.56 -11.66 1.98
C ARG A 117 -4.14 -10.78 0.86
N PHE A 118 -3.30 -10.25 -0.03
CA PHE A 118 -3.76 -9.47 -1.18
C PHE A 118 -4.53 -10.37 -2.16
N GLU A 119 -4.07 -11.59 -2.41
CA GLU A 119 -4.82 -12.58 -3.21
C GLU A 119 -6.19 -12.86 -2.59
N GLN A 120 -6.25 -13.11 -1.27
CA GLN A 120 -7.52 -13.32 -0.57
C GLN A 120 -8.47 -12.12 -0.69
N ARG A 121 -7.96 -10.89 -0.61
CA ARG A 121 -8.74 -9.66 -0.77
C ARG A 121 -9.25 -9.49 -2.20
N LYS A 122 -8.42 -9.79 -3.21
CA LYS A 122 -8.83 -9.83 -4.62
C LYS A 122 -9.96 -10.84 -4.83
N ASP A 123 -9.82 -12.05 -4.28
CA ASP A 123 -10.80 -13.12 -4.42
C ASP A 123 -12.11 -12.80 -3.68
N ALA A 124 -12.04 -11.96 -2.64
CA ALA A 124 -13.21 -11.37 -1.96
C ALA A 124 -13.86 -10.20 -2.75
N GLY A 125 -13.34 -9.84 -3.93
CA GLY A 125 -13.89 -8.83 -4.81
C GLY A 125 -13.36 -7.41 -4.60
N GLU A 126 -12.34 -7.22 -3.76
CA GLU A 126 -11.72 -5.90 -3.62
C GLU A 126 -10.97 -5.51 -4.90
N PRO A 127 -11.18 -4.30 -5.45
CA PRO A 127 -10.42 -3.84 -6.60
C PRO A 127 -8.91 -3.82 -6.29
N VAL A 128 -8.10 -4.54 -7.08
CA VAL A 128 -6.65 -4.69 -6.82
C VAL A 128 -5.93 -3.36 -6.65
N GLY A 129 -6.31 -2.32 -7.41
CA GLY A 129 -5.74 -0.98 -7.28
C GLY A 129 -5.95 -0.32 -5.92
N ASN A 130 -6.90 -0.78 -5.11
CA ASN A 130 -7.21 -0.29 -3.77
C ASN A 130 -6.53 -1.11 -2.66
N ILE A 131 -5.97 -2.27 -2.99
CA ILE A 131 -5.34 -3.16 -2.02
C ILE A 131 -3.97 -2.60 -1.62
N ASP A 132 -3.89 -2.08 -0.40
CA ASP A 132 -2.65 -1.74 0.30
C ASP A 132 -2.70 -2.11 1.78
N THR A 133 -1.55 -2.05 2.44
CA THR A 133 -1.40 -2.28 3.88
C THR A 133 -0.14 -1.59 4.40
N TYR A 134 -0.09 -1.38 5.70
CA TYR A 134 1.10 -0.85 6.38
C TYR A 134 1.20 -1.42 7.80
N SER A 135 2.42 -1.40 8.34
CA SER A 135 2.69 -1.79 9.71
C SER A 135 3.99 -1.17 10.21
N THR A 136 4.05 -0.85 11.49
CA THR A 136 5.30 -0.56 12.18
C THR A 136 5.83 -1.84 12.81
N ILE A 137 7.07 -2.21 12.51
CA ILE A 137 7.74 -3.40 13.06
C ILE A 137 9.05 -3.03 13.74
N GLN A 138 9.57 -3.94 14.56
CA GLN A 138 10.95 -3.88 15.03
C GLN A 138 11.81 -4.73 14.09
N ASP A 139 12.81 -4.12 13.44
CA ASP A 139 13.79 -4.81 12.61
C ASP A 139 15.20 -4.40 13.04
N LYS A 140 16.00 -5.40 13.46
CA LYS A 140 17.39 -5.21 13.92
C LYS A 140 17.56 -4.07 14.95
N GLY A 141 16.61 -3.93 15.87
CA GLY A 141 16.65 -2.90 16.93
C GLY A 141 16.23 -1.50 16.48
N GLN A 142 15.72 -1.35 15.25
CA GLN A 142 15.15 -0.12 14.74
C GLN A 142 13.64 -0.25 14.59
N THR A 143 12.93 0.84 14.85
CA THR A 143 11.52 0.95 14.50
C THR A 143 11.42 1.22 13.01
N VAL A 144 10.76 0.35 12.27
CA VAL A 144 10.62 0.47 10.81
C VAL A 144 9.15 0.53 10.44
N PHE A 145 8.76 1.58 9.73
CA PHE A 145 7.47 1.65 9.06
C PHE A 145 7.56 0.93 7.72
N ARG A 146 6.67 -0.02 7.46
CA ARG A 146 6.54 -0.72 6.18
C ARG A 146 5.20 -0.45 5.54
N TYR A 147 5.21 -0.28 4.23
CA TYR A 147 4.03 -0.06 3.41
C TYR A 147 4.08 -0.99 2.19
N MET A 148 2.95 -1.59 1.83
CA MET A 148 2.86 -2.44 0.64
C MET A 148 1.59 -2.16 -0.15
N LYS A 149 1.68 -2.13 -1.49
CA LYS A 149 0.54 -1.89 -2.37
C LYS A 149 0.56 -2.82 -3.57
N ALA A 150 -0.56 -3.48 -3.82
CA ALA A 150 -0.72 -4.39 -4.94
C ALA A 150 -0.58 -3.66 -6.29
N ILE A 151 -0.02 -4.36 -7.27
CA ILE A 151 0.16 -3.88 -8.65
C ILE A 151 -0.83 -4.62 -9.55
N PRO A 152 -1.91 -3.98 -10.02
CA PRO A 152 -2.86 -4.60 -10.94
C PRO A 152 -2.26 -4.76 -12.34
N THR A 153 -2.56 -5.86 -13.01
CA THR A 153 -2.26 -6.04 -14.43
C THR A 153 -3.31 -5.37 -15.32
N GLY A 154 -2.86 -4.64 -16.33
CA GLY A 154 -3.67 -4.12 -17.44
C GLY A 154 -3.17 -4.65 -18.79
N GLY A 155 -3.79 -4.22 -19.89
CA GLY A 155 -3.48 -4.73 -21.24
C GLY A 155 -2.00 -4.65 -21.61
N LEU A 156 -1.34 -3.52 -21.37
CA LEU A 156 0.10 -3.34 -21.64
C LEU A 156 0.97 -4.35 -20.88
N CYS A 157 0.59 -4.71 -19.64
CA CYS A 157 1.34 -5.64 -18.81
C CYS A 157 1.39 -7.03 -19.45
N LEU A 158 0.28 -7.45 -20.08
CA LEU A 158 0.11 -8.80 -20.60
C LEU A 158 0.94 -9.09 -21.85
N ASN A 159 1.45 -8.05 -22.52
CA ASN A 159 2.39 -8.23 -23.64
C ASN A 159 3.67 -8.97 -23.23
N CYS A 160 4.07 -8.88 -21.96
CA CYS A 160 5.24 -9.56 -21.42
C CYS A 160 4.93 -10.48 -20.23
N HIS A 161 3.76 -10.35 -19.60
CA HIS A 161 3.34 -11.12 -18.42
C HIS A 161 2.14 -12.04 -18.68
N GLY A 162 1.55 -11.99 -19.88
CA GLY A 162 0.37 -12.78 -20.23
C GLY A 162 0.63 -14.29 -20.29
N SER A 163 -0.44 -15.06 -20.47
CA SER A 163 -0.38 -16.49 -20.79
C SER A 163 0.12 -16.77 -22.21
N SER A 164 0.02 -15.78 -23.10
CA SER A 164 0.56 -15.85 -24.46
C SER A 164 1.46 -14.63 -24.70
N VAL A 165 2.74 -14.88 -24.95
CA VAL A 165 3.74 -13.87 -25.29
C VAL A 165 4.39 -14.24 -26.62
N ALA A 166 4.77 -13.23 -27.41
CA ALA A 166 5.40 -13.46 -28.69
C ALA A 166 6.73 -14.22 -28.53
N PRO A 167 7.12 -15.11 -29.46
CA PRO A 167 8.36 -15.90 -29.34
C PRO A 167 9.61 -15.05 -29.09
N SER A 168 9.76 -13.91 -29.80
CA SER A 168 10.89 -12.98 -29.60
C SER A 168 10.92 -12.33 -28.22
N VAL A 169 9.74 -12.07 -27.64
CA VAL A 169 9.61 -11.55 -26.27
C VAL A 169 10.00 -12.64 -25.27
N LYS A 170 9.55 -13.88 -25.48
CA LYS A 170 9.91 -15.02 -24.62
C LYS A 170 11.41 -15.29 -24.64
N GLU A 171 12.02 -15.34 -25.82
CA GLU A 171 13.47 -15.53 -25.98
C GLU A 171 14.26 -14.44 -25.24
N LYS A 172 13.85 -13.18 -25.37
CA LYS A 172 14.49 -12.06 -24.67
C LYS A 172 14.29 -12.12 -23.15
N ILE A 173 13.10 -12.56 -22.68
CA ILE A 173 12.86 -12.80 -21.25
C ILE A 173 13.83 -13.86 -20.75
N ASP A 174 13.96 -15.00 -21.44
CA ASP A 174 14.81 -16.11 -21.00
C ASP A 174 16.30 -15.72 -20.96
N ALA A 175 16.74 -14.89 -21.89
CA ALA A 175 18.10 -14.37 -21.92
C ALA A 175 18.40 -13.41 -20.75
N LEU A 176 17.46 -12.54 -20.40
CA LEU A 176 17.63 -11.56 -19.31
C LEU A 176 17.30 -12.13 -17.92
N TYR A 177 16.41 -13.14 -17.86
CA TYR A 177 15.83 -13.69 -16.64
C TYR A 177 15.73 -15.22 -16.74
N PRO A 178 16.85 -15.95 -16.53
CA PRO A 178 16.87 -17.41 -16.65
C PRO A 178 15.94 -18.15 -15.66
N TYR A 179 15.51 -17.48 -14.60
CA TYR A 179 14.63 -18.00 -13.55
C TYR A 179 13.28 -17.24 -13.51
N ASP A 180 12.81 -16.75 -14.66
CA ASP A 180 11.54 -16.03 -14.72
C ASP A 180 10.34 -16.90 -14.32
N GLU A 181 9.50 -16.37 -13.43
CA GLU A 181 8.22 -16.97 -13.07
C GLU A 181 7.02 -16.12 -13.50
N ALA A 182 7.26 -14.93 -14.07
CA ALA A 182 6.26 -13.89 -14.20
C ALA A 182 5.39 -13.95 -15.47
N LEU A 183 4.96 -15.14 -15.88
CA LEU A 183 4.06 -15.35 -17.03
C LEU A 183 2.71 -15.91 -16.58
N GLY A 184 1.72 -15.93 -17.48
CA GLY A 184 0.41 -16.52 -17.19
C GLY A 184 -0.58 -15.61 -16.49
N PHE A 185 -0.33 -14.30 -16.42
CA PHE A 185 -1.26 -13.33 -15.87
C PHE A 185 -2.38 -13.01 -16.87
N THR A 186 -3.50 -12.55 -16.33
CA THR A 186 -4.68 -12.02 -17.02
C THR A 186 -4.98 -10.59 -16.54
N VAL A 187 -5.97 -9.91 -17.12
CA VAL A 187 -6.32 -8.53 -16.72
C VAL A 187 -6.94 -8.54 -15.34
N GLY A 188 -6.46 -7.67 -14.44
CA GLY A 188 -6.98 -7.54 -13.08
C GLY A 188 -6.32 -8.47 -12.06
N ASP A 189 -5.37 -9.30 -12.46
CA ASP A 189 -4.53 -10.06 -11.53
C ASP A 189 -3.58 -9.14 -10.74
N ILE A 190 -3.06 -9.67 -9.63
CA ILE A 190 -1.97 -9.06 -8.89
C ILE A 190 -0.65 -9.48 -9.52
N ARG A 191 0.02 -8.56 -10.22
CA ARG A 191 1.37 -8.80 -10.76
C ARG A 191 2.39 -9.03 -9.64
N GLY A 192 2.16 -8.39 -8.50
CA GLY A 192 3.07 -8.31 -7.36
C GLY A 192 2.68 -7.09 -6.52
N ALA A 193 3.62 -6.54 -5.78
CA ALA A 193 3.40 -5.34 -4.98
C ALA A 193 4.61 -4.40 -5.01
N PHE A 194 4.35 -3.11 -4.82
CA PHE A 194 5.37 -2.20 -4.30
C PHE A 194 5.53 -2.46 -2.81
N THR A 195 6.78 -2.51 -2.35
CA THR A 195 7.15 -2.69 -0.93
C THR A 195 8.10 -1.56 -0.55
N LEU A 196 7.72 -0.82 0.49
CA LEU A 196 8.41 0.38 0.95
C LEU A 196 8.71 0.25 2.44
N GLN A 197 9.88 0.71 2.86
CA GLN A 197 10.25 0.78 4.27
C GLN A 197 11.03 2.04 4.61
N LYS A 198 10.76 2.61 5.79
CA LYS A 198 11.41 3.80 6.35
C LYS A 198 11.71 3.56 7.82
N VAL A 199 12.94 3.85 8.25
CA VAL A 199 13.28 3.85 9.68
C VAL A 199 12.64 5.07 10.31
N LEU A 200 11.94 4.89 11.44
CA LEU A 200 11.29 5.94 12.22
C LEU A 200 12.20 6.49 13.32
#